data_AF-A0BY53-F1
#
_entry.id   AF-A0BY53-F1
#
_cell.length_a   1.000
_cell.length_b   1.000
_cell.length_c   1.000
_cell.angle_alpha   90.00
_cell.angle_beta   90.00
_cell.angle_gamma   90.00
#
_symmetry.space_group_name_H-M   'P 1'
#
loop_
_entity.id
_entity.type
_entity.pdbx_description
1 polymer ?
#
loop_
_entity_poly.entity_id
_entity_poly.type
_entity_poly.pdbx_seq_one_letter_code
_entity_poly.pdbx_strand_id
1 'polypeptide(L)'
;MQITQDMFKWLKSLNVIQNGIPKQNGRIELDPETTSAFYNGFKMSELLDKLVGTYNQQIKTQTNPTARLYNWNIITERLHQIKVELDTEIKKLIIDGDLEMIVEVLKDIQSKFVKEITSKIENPKKNFDIETLNSAKPISSCETVIEYVIVALSQNLILKPKQSQQLLNNNFKLLTHVFIKGVKGQYIQLVTLLQEIYNNMPRLIELLREEEHQIGFFVSFLKLSIFSKDQEVVHWGLRLLGKLAYDLAQYDLLFHMFQWLLSSGLSSLIITLQRQPQLAEPLATALTQIAYYDYSQVFGQQKYFENPKILYRILWSIASLFEL
;
A
#
# COMPACT_ATOMS: atom_id res chain seq x y z
N MET A 1 8.37 -6.70 26.57
CA MET A 1 8.52 -5.38 25.90
C MET A 1 7.13 -4.86 25.53
N GLN A 2 6.86 -3.56 25.66
CA GLN A 2 5.58 -2.95 25.26
C GLN A 2 5.78 -1.98 24.11
N ILE A 3 4.96 -2.09 23.06
CA ILE A 3 5.02 -1.26 21.85
C ILE A 3 3.68 -0.57 21.57
N THR A 4 3.69 0.45 20.71
CA THR A 4 2.44 1.13 20.30
C THR A 4 1.63 0.24 19.36
N GLN A 5 0.32 0.51 19.26
CA GLN A 5 -0.56 -0.23 18.36
C GLN A 5 -0.15 -0.09 16.88
N ASP A 6 0.35 1.08 16.49
CA ASP A 6 0.78 1.34 15.11
C ASP A 6 2.10 0.64 14.77
N MET A 7 3.05 0.62 15.70
CA MET A 7 4.27 -0.17 15.56
C MET A 7 3.96 -1.67 15.45
N PHE A 8 3.01 -2.17 16.25
CA PHE A 8 2.57 -3.56 16.16
C PHE A 8 1.98 -3.90 14.79
N LYS A 9 1.07 -3.06 14.27
CA LYS A 9 0.48 -3.24 12.94
C LYS A 9 1.56 -3.25 11.85
N TRP A 10 2.52 -2.34 11.94
CA TRP A 10 3.63 -2.22 11.00
C TRP A 10 4.53 -3.48 11.02
N LEU A 11 5.02 -3.88 12.19
CA LEU A 11 5.85 -5.09 12.33
C LEU A 11 5.09 -6.36 11.88
N LYS A 12 3.78 -6.41 12.13
CA LYS A 12 2.92 -7.51 11.67
C LYS A 12 2.73 -7.53 10.16
N SER A 13 2.59 -6.37 9.50
CA SER A 13 2.51 -6.31 8.03
C SER A 13 3.80 -6.78 7.33
N LEU A 14 4.95 -6.64 8.00
CA LEU A 14 6.24 -7.13 7.53
C LEU A 14 6.50 -8.60 7.89
N ASN A 15 5.54 -9.24 8.56
CA ASN A 15 5.62 -10.60 9.09
C ASN A 15 6.80 -10.82 10.08
N VAL A 16 7.26 -9.75 10.74
CA VAL A 16 8.33 -9.82 11.75
C VAL A 16 7.77 -10.35 13.07
N ILE A 17 6.52 -10.00 13.41
CA ILE A 17 5.81 -10.51 14.59
C ILE A 17 4.41 -11.01 14.20
N GLN A 18 3.85 -11.91 15.01
CA GLN A 18 2.52 -12.47 14.74
C GLN A 18 1.50 -12.14 15.84
N ASN A 19 1.94 -12.21 17.11
CA ASN A 19 1.09 -12.16 18.29
C ASN A 19 1.48 -11.00 19.22
N GLY A 20 0.51 -10.52 19.99
CA GLY A 20 0.70 -9.48 20.99
C GLY A 20 -0.57 -9.35 21.85
N ILE A 21 -0.39 -9.02 23.12
CA ILE A 21 -1.47 -8.91 24.09
C ILE A 21 -1.80 -7.42 24.30
N PRO A 22 -3.01 -6.96 23.94
CA PRO A 22 -3.42 -5.59 24.21
C PRO A 22 -3.43 -5.31 25.72
N LYS A 23 -2.90 -4.15 26.13
CA LYS A 23 -2.92 -3.67 27.51
C LYS A 23 -3.90 -2.51 27.65
N GLN A 24 -4.34 -2.27 28.90
CA GLN A 24 -5.30 -1.21 29.21
C GLN A 24 -4.80 0.21 28.90
N ASN A 25 -3.48 0.39 28.81
CA ASN A 25 -2.84 1.65 28.43
C ASN A 25 -2.80 1.89 26.90
N GLY A 26 -3.47 1.05 26.10
CA GLY A 26 -3.47 1.15 24.63
C GLY A 26 -2.18 0.66 23.96
N ARG A 27 -1.21 0.15 24.72
CA ARG A 27 -0.01 -0.51 24.19
C ARG A 27 -0.25 -2.00 23.98
N ILE A 28 0.62 -2.62 23.20
CA ILE A 28 0.63 -4.05 22.96
C ILE A 28 1.88 -4.62 23.61
N GLU A 29 1.69 -5.59 24.50
CA GLU A 29 2.79 -6.37 25.09
C GLU A 29 3.15 -7.52 24.17
N LEU A 30 4.44 -7.63 23.84
CA LEU A 30 4.97 -8.78 23.11
C LEU A 30 5.23 -9.92 24.08
N ASP A 31 5.07 -11.15 23.59
CA ASP A 31 5.39 -12.34 24.36
C ASP A 31 6.90 -12.40 24.74
N PRO A 32 7.26 -13.19 25.76
CA PRO A 32 8.64 -13.25 26.25
C PRO A 32 9.64 -13.74 25.20
N GLU A 33 9.24 -14.65 24.32
CA GLU A 33 10.10 -15.22 23.28
C GLU A 33 10.43 -14.15 22.22
N THR A 34 9.41 -13.48 21.70
CA THR A 34 9.56 -12.36 20.76
C THR A 34 10.39 -11.23 21.39
N THR A 35 10.13 -10.90 22.66
CA THR A 35 10.91 -9.89 23.40
C THR A 35 12.39 -10.29 23.48
N SER A 36 12.68 -11.55 23.83
CA SER A 36 14.04 -12.08 23.88
C SER A 36 14.71 -12.09 22.50
N ALA A 37 13.95 -12.37 21.44
CA ALA A 37 14.45 -12.39 20.08
C ALA A 37 14.83 -10.99 19.56
N PHE A 38 14.09 -9.94 19.93
CA PHE A 38 14.50 -8.56 19.68
C PHE A 38 15.76 -8.19 20.46
N TYR A 39 15.78 -8.52 21.75
CA TYR A 39 16.91 -8.26 22.64
C TYR A 39 18.22 -8.89 22.16
N ASN A 40 18.17 -10.12 21.65
CA ASN A 40 19.33 -10.81 21.09
C ASN A 40 19.65 -10.44 19.63
N GLY A 41 18.88 -9.54 19.02
CA GLY A 41 19.11 -9.00 17.68
C GLY A 41 18.53 -9.84 16.53
N PHE A 42 17.91 -10.99 16.79
CA PHE A 42 17.35 -11.87 15.74
C PHE A 42 16.22 -11.17 14.97
N LYS A 43 15.21 -10.69 15.70
CA LYS A 43 14.06 -10.02 15.09
C LYS A 43 14.42 -8.66 14.51
N MET A 44 15.44 -8.01 15.05
CA MET A 44 15.96 -6.75 14.49
C MET A 44 16.66 -7.00 13.14
N SER A 45 17.48 -8.05 13.04
CA SER A 45 18.09 -8.43 11.76
C SER A 45 17.04 -8.85 10.73
N GLU A 46 16.04 -9.64 11.13
CA GLU A 46 14.94 -10.04 10.24
C GLU A 46 14.16 -8.82 9.73
N LEU A 47 13.86 -7.85 10.60
CA LEU A 47 13.24 -6.59 10.22
C LEU A 47 14.08 -5.85 9.17
N LEU A 48 15.38 -5.72 9.39
CA LEU A 48 16.28 -5.07 8.44
C LEU A 48 16.37 -5.84 7.11
N ASP A 49 16.34 -7.17 7.14
CA ASP A 49 16.30 -7.99 5.91
C ASP A 49 15.03 -7.72 5.09
N LYS A 50 13.89 -7.51 5.76
CA LYS A 50 12.63 -7.14 5.09
C LYS A 50 12.64 -5.73 4.52
N LEU A 51 13.39 -4.81 5.13
CA LEU A 51 13.38 -3.39 4.75
C LEU A 51 14.44 -3.05 3.69
N VAL A 52 15.63 -3.65 3.77
CA VAL A 52 16.76 -3.30 2.89
C VAL A 52 17.43 -4.49 2.21
N GLY A 53 16.87 -5.69 2.35
CA GLY A 53 17.42 -6.91 1.76
C GLY A 53 18.44 -7.61 2.65
N THR A 54 18.81 -8.82 2.26
CA THR A 54 19.66 -9.73 3.05
C THR A 54 21.09 -9.22 3.19
N TYR A 55 21.64 -9.34 4.39
CA TYR A 55 23.04 -8.99 4.67
C TYR A 55 23.94 -10.23 4.74
N ASN A 56 25.15 -10.13 4.18
CA ASN A 56 26.06 -11.27 4.05
C ASN A 56 26.64 -11.77 5.38
N GLN A 57 26.58 -10.98 6.45
CA GLN A 57 27.08 -11.39 7.77
C GLN A 57 25.97 -12.06 8.57
N GLN A 58 26.28 -13.25 9.09
CA GLN A 58 25.33 -14.04 9.88
C GLN A 58 25.30 -13.59 11.35
N ILE A 59 24.08 -13.48 11.89
CA ILE A 59 23.82 -13.25 13.30
C ILE A 59 24.13 -14.53 14.09
N LYS A 60 24.77 -14.40 15.25
CA LYS A 60 25.06 -15.53 16.15
C LYS A 60 23.81 -15.96 16.88
N THR A 61 23.48 -17.24 16.81
CA THR A 61 22.29 -17.85 17.43
C THR A 61 22.38 -18.01 18.95
N GLN A 62 23.56 -17.81 19.55
CA GLN A 62 23.70 -17.88 21.00
C GLN A 62 23.11 -16.63 21.68
N THR A 63 22.54 -16.79 22.87
CA THR A 63 21.88 -15.72 23.66
C THR A 63 22.77 -15.12 24.74
N ASN A 64 24.05 -15.50 24.78
CA ASN A 64 25.01 -14.97 25.76
C ASN A 64 25.41 -13.52 25.44
N PRO A 65 25.92 -12.76 26.43
CA PRO A 65 26.24 -11.33 26.24
C PRO A 65 27.23 -11.06 25.09
N THR A 66 28.23 -11.93 24.91
CA THR A 66 29.23 -11.80 23.83
C THR A 66 28.60 -11.95 22.45
N ALA A 67 27.71 -12.92 22.27
CA ALA A 67 26.97 -13.10 21.02
C ALA A 67 26.00 -11.94 20.76
N ARG A 68 25.34 -11.43 21.81
CA ARG A 68 24.47 -10.26 21.72
C ARG A 68 25.23 -9.01 21.27
N LEU A 69 26.37 -8.70 21.90
CA LEU A 69 27.22 -7.58 21.51
C LEU A 69 27.64 -7.70 20.04
N TYR A 70 28.04 -8.89 19.61
CA TYR A 70 28.39 -9.16 18.21
C TYR A 70 27.20 -8.89 17.27
N ASN A 71 26.02 -9.41 17.59
CA ASN A 71 24.80 -9.22 16.79
C ASN A 71 24.44 -7.73 16.68
N TRP A 72 24.53 -7.00 17.79
CA TRP A 72 24.26 -5.56 17.79
C TRP A 72 25.33 -4.75 17.08
N ASN A 73 26.59 -5.20 16.97
CA ASN A 73 27.56 -4.59 16.08
C ASN A 73 27.12 -4.67 14.61
N ILE A 74 26.69 -5.85 14.17
CA ILE A 74 26.16 -6.05 12.81
C ILE A 74 24.93 -5.17 12.57
N ILE A 75 24.01 -5.15 13.52
CA ILE A 75 22.80 -4.32 13.44
C ILE A 75 23.19 -2.84 13.37
N THR A 76 24.13 -2.35 14.18
CA THR A 76 24.60 -0.95 14.12
C THR A 76 25.10 -0.58 12.74
N GLU A 77 25.94 -1.43 12.12
CA GLU A 77 26.45 -1.18 10.76
C GLU A 77 25.30 -1.08 9.74
N ARG A 78 24.30 -1.96 9.86
CA ARG A 78 23.12 -1.94 8.97
C ARG A 78 22.21 -0.74 9.22
N LEU A 79 22.03 -0.32 10.46
CA LEU A 79 21.27 0.89 10.80
C LEU A 79 21.95 2.13 10.21
N HIS A 80 23.28 2.18 10.23
CA HIS A 80 24.03 3.27 9.61
C HIS A 80 23.80 3.36 8.08
N GLN A 81 23.66 2.21 7.38
CA GLN A 81 23.35 2.19 5.94
C GLN A 81 22.01 2.86 5.61
N ILE A 82 21.04 2.80 6.53
CA ILE A 82 19.73 3.45 6.40
C ILE A 82 19.65 4.82 7.07
N LYS A 83 20.80 5.39 7.47
CA LYS A 83 20.90 6.68 8.18
C LYS A 83 20.09 6.72 9.48
N VAL A 84 20.00 5.58 10.18
CA VAL A 84 19.54 5.52 11.57
C VAL A 84 20.78 5.41 12.44
N GLU A 85 21.09 6.47 13.19
CA GLU A 85 22.26 6.49 14.05
C GLU A 85 21.92 5.82 15.38
N LEU A 86 22.70 4.80 15.73
CA LEU A 86 22.66 4.19 17.05
C LEU A 86 23.93 4.62 17.78
N ASP A 87 23.80 5.56 18.70
CA ASP A 87 24.95 5.99 19.49
C ASP A 87 25.47 4.86 20.41
N THR A 88 26.69 5.05 20.90
CA THR A 88 27.39 4.04 21.70
C THR A 88 26.70 3.81 23.06
N GLU A 89 26.01 4.81 23.60
CA GLU A 89 25.34 4.74 24.91
C GLU A 89 24.03 3.97 24.82
N ILE A 90 23.17 4.28 23.84
CA ILE A 90 21.93 3.55 23.55
C ILE A 90 22.25 2.08 23.27
N LYS A 91 23.27 1.81 22.45
CA LYS A 91 23.73 0.45 22.20
C LYS A 91 24.12 -0.29 23.47
N LYS A 92 24.85 0.38 24.37
CA LYS A 92 25.26 -0.20 25.65
C LYS A 92 24.05 -0.50 26.53
N LEU A 93 23.11 0.43 26.65
CA LEU A 93 21.87 0.24 27.39
C LEU A 93 21.05 -0.95 26.86
N ILE A 94 20.97 -1.08 25.53
CA ILE A 94 20.33 -2.24 24.90
C ILE A 94 21.04 -3.53 25.28
N ILE A 95 22.38 -3.57 25.26
CA ILE A 95 23.15 -4.77 25.61
C ILE A 95 22.97 -5.14 27.09
N ASP A 96 22.85 -4.13 27.95
CA ASP A 96 22.64 -4.24 29.40
C ASP A 96 21.21 -4.64 29.79
N GLY A 97 20.28 -4.70 28.82
CA GLY A 97 18.93 -5.23 29.04
C GLY A 97 17.81 -4.21 29.04
N ASP A 98 18.10 -2.96 28.69
CA ASP A 98 17.07 -1.93 28.57
C ASP A 98 16.22 -2.16 27.31
N LEU A 99 15.05 -2.76 27.51
CA LEU A 99 14.09 -3.03 26.45
C LEU A 99 13.41 -1.77 25.93
N GLU A 100 13.38 -0.68 26.69
CA GLU A 100 12.79 0.58 26.22
C GLU A 100 13.65 1.20 25.13
N MET A 101 14.97 1.08 25.25
CA MET A 101 15.90 1.55 24.20
C MET A 101 15.70 0.80 22.88
N ILE A 102 15.36 -0.49 22.91
CA ILE A 102 15.00 -1.25 21.70
C ILE A 102 13.75 -0.66 21.05
N VAL A 103 12.76 -0.24 21.85
CA VAL A 103 11.53 0.40 21.35
C VAL A 103 11.85 1.74 20.71
N GLU A 104 12.74 2.55 21.28
CA GLU A 104 13.18 3.82 20.67
C GLU A 104 13.85 3.56 19.30
N VAL A 105 14.75 2.58 19.20
CA VAL A 105 15.35 2.20 17.91
C VAL A 105 14.29 1.75 16.90
N LEU A 106 13.31 0.96 17.33
CA LEU A 106 12.20 0.56 16.46
C LEU A 106 11.36 1.77 16.02
N LYS A 107 11.15 2.77 16.87
CA LYS A 107 10.49 4.02 16.48
C LYS A 107 11.33 4.79 15.48
N ASP A 108 12.65 4.84 15.62
CA ASP A 108 13.52 5.56 14.70
C ASP A 108 13.51 4.91 13.33
N ILE A 109 13.64 3.58 13.25
CA ILE A 109 13.51 2.82 12.01
C ILE A 109 12.10 3.03 11.42
N GLN A 110 11.04 2.84 12.21
CA GLN A 110 9.68 3.05 11.75
C GLN A 110 9.51 4.47 11.22
N SER A 111 9.98 5.48 11.95
CA SER A 111 9.89 6.86 11.54
C SER A 111 10.71 7.10 10.29
N LYS A 112 11.85 6.45 10.07
CA LYS A 112 12.65 6.59 8.87
C LYS A 112 11.91 6.05 7.64
N PHE A 113 11.31 4.86 7.74
CA PHE A 113 10.60 4.24 6.62
C PHE A 113 9.17 4.78 6.43
N VAL A 114 8.49 5.17 7.51
CA VAL A 114 7.17 5.81 7.46
C VAL A 114 7.31 7.29 7.09
N LYS A 115 8.34 8.01 7.57
CA LYS A 115 8.70 9.36 7.09
C LYS A 115 9.26 9.30 5.68
N GLU A 116 10.03 8.32 5.22
CA GLU A 116 10.34 8.29 3.77
C GLU A 116 9.09 8.11 2.89
N ILE A 117 8.02 7.52 3.43
CA ILE A 117 6.67 7.52 2.81
C ILE A 117 5.94 8.87 3.02
N THR A 118 6.16 9.58 4.14
CA THR A 118 5.46 10.85 4.51
C THR A 118 6.27 12.15 4.39
N SER A 119 7.54 12.12 4.02
CA SER A 119 8.51 13.22 3.89
C SER A 119 9.11 13.26 2.48
N LYS A 120 8.88 12.22 1.65
CA LYS A 120 8.74 12.41 0.19
C LYS A 120 7.47 13.19 -0.18
N ILE A 121 6.62 13.52 0.81
CA ILE A 121 5.56 14.55 0.71
C ILE A 121 6.16 15.98 0.68
N GLU A 122 7.42 16.15 1.12
CA GLU A 122 8.17 17.42 1.06
C GLU A 122 9.50 17.24 0.32
N ASN A 123 9.44 16.97 -0.99
CA ASN A 123 10.54 17.30 -1.89
C ASN A 123 10.23 18.63 -2.60
N PRO A 124 11.17 19.57 -2.69
CA PRO A 124 10.91 20.89 -3.26
C PRO A 124 11.00 20.81 -4.79
N LYS A 125 9.93 20.40 -5.46
CA LYS A 125 9.69 20.71 -6.88
C LYS A 125 8.18 20.82 -7.14
N LYS A 126 7.77 22.07 -7.43
CA LYS A 126 6.41 22.62 -7.63
C LYS A 126 5.44 22.37 -6.48
N ASN A 127 5.37 23.36 -5.57
CA ASN A 127 4.15 23.57 -4.76
C ASN A 127 2.95 23.56 -5.71
N PHE A 128 2.14 22.51 -5.60
CA PHE A 128 0.87 22.40 -6.31
C PHE A 128 -0.09 23.43 -5.71
N ASP A 129 -0.11 24.63 -6.30
CA ASP A 129 -1.04 25.68 -5.88
C ASP A 129 -2.36 25.51 -6.63
N ILE A 130 -3.36 24.99 -5.91
CA ILE A 130 -4.69 24.76 -6.46
C ILE A 130 -5.39 26.06 -6.89
N GLU A 131 -4.99 27.21 -6.35
CA GLU A 131 -5.57 28.50 -6.72
C GLU A 131 -5.21 28.90 -8.15
N THR A 132 -4.07 28.43 -8.64
CA THR A 132 -3.56 28.71 -9.99
C THR A 132 -3.88 27.61 -11.01
N LEU A 133 -4.52 26.51 -10.57
CA LEU A 133 -4.76 25.37 -11.43
C LEU A 133 -5.79 25.68 -12.52
N ASN A 134 -5.35 25.57 -13.78
CA ASN A 134 -6.25 25.67 -14.93
C ASN A 134 -6.86 24.30 -15.27
N SER A 135 -8.15 24.11 -14.95
CA SER A 135 -8.88 22.87 -15.28
C SER A 135 -9.13 22.65 -16.77
N ALA A 136 -8.92 23.66 -17.64
CA ALA A 136 -9.06 23.51 -19.08
C ALA A 136 -7.81 22.97 -19.76
N LYS A 137 -6.70 22.77 -19.02
CA LYS A 137 -5.47 22.24 -19.62
C LYS A 137 -5.62 20.75 -19.98
N PRO A 138 -4.94 20.25 -21.01
CA PRO A 138 -4.96 18.82 -21.34
C PRO A 138 -4.40 17.98 -20.18
N ILE A 139 -5.05 16.85 -19.88
CA ILE A 139 -4.62 15.91 -18.82
C ILE A 139 -3.20 15.38 -19.09
N SER A 140 -2.85 15.20 -20.38
CA SER A 140 -1.50 14.83 -20.82
C SER A 140 -0.40 15.84 -20.44
N SER A 141 -0.76 17.08 -20.08
CA SER A 141 0.17 18.14 -19.66
C SER A 141 0.26 18.31 -18.13
N CYS A 142 -0.38 17.44 -17.34
CA CYS A 142 -0.28 17.47 -15.89
C CYS A 142 1.12 17.07 -15.41
N GLU A 143 1.56 17.66 -14.30
CA GLU A 143 2.93 17.55 -13.78
C GLU A 143 3.01 16.73 -12.49
N THR A 144 1.88 16.52 -11.80
CA THR A 144 1.80 15.67 -10.60
C THR A 144 0.60 14.74 -10.67
N VAL A 145 0.61 13.63 -9.92
CA VAL A 145 -0.51 12.67 -9.89
C VAL A 145 -1.76 13.31 -9.31
N ILE A 146 -1.61 14.16 -8.29
CA ILE A 146 -2.72 14.88 -7.66
C ILE A 146 -3.33 15.88 -8.64
N GLU A 147 -2.50 16.65 -9.36
CA GLU A 147 -2.97 17.56 -10.39
C GLU A 147 -3.73 16.82 -11.49
N TYR A 148 -3.17 15.70 -11.96
CA TYR A 148 -3.80 14.82 -12.95
C TYR A 148 -5.22 14.43 -12.53
N VAL A 149 -5.39 13.94 -11.30
CA VAL A 149 -6.71 13.53 -10.78
C VAL A 149 -7.65 14.72 -10.63
N ILE A 150 -7.17 15.88 -10.14
CA ILE A 150 -8.01 17.08 -9.97
C ILE A 150 -8.47 17.62 -11.32
N VAL A 151 -7.60 17.68 -12.33
CA VAL A 151 -7.95 18.12 -13.69
C VAL A 151 -8.97 17.15 -14.29
N ALA A 152 -8.73 15.83 -14.21
CA ALA A 152 -9.65 14.82 -14.72
C ALA A 152 -11.04 14.92 -14.08
N LEU A 153 -11.11 15.07 -12.75
CA LEU A 153 -12.37 15.28 -12.05
C LEU A 153 -13.06 16.58 -12.44
N SER A 154 -12.30 17.68 -12.56
CA SER A 154 -12.85 18.99 -12.87
C SER A 154 -13.48 19.03 -14.25
N GLN A 155 -12.83 18.41 -15.25
CA GLN A 155 -13.32 18.32 -16.62
C GLN A 155 -14.57 17.44 -16.73
N ASN A 156 -14.54 16.24 -16.13
CA ASN A 156 -15.60 15.26 -16.33
C ASN A 156 -16.82 15.47 -15.42
N LEU A 157 -16.62 16.00 -14.21
CA LEU A 157 -17.71 16.28 -13.26
C LEU A 157 -18.20 17.73 -13.33
N ILE A 158 -17.59 18.56 -14.19
CA ILE A 158 -17.92 19.99 -14.37
C ILE A 158 -17.79 20.73 -13.02
N LEU A 159 -16.63 20.55 -12.38
CA LEU A 159 -16.32 21.10 -11.06
C LEU A 159 -15.18 22.09 -11.15
N LYS A 160 -15.17 23.08 -10.26
CA LYS A 160 -13.98 23.92 -10.06
C LYS A 160 -12.86 23.09 -9.41
N PRO A 161 -11.58 23.37 -9.69
CA PRO A 161 -10.44 22.69 -9.07
C PRO A 161 -10.55 22.48 -7.56
N LYS A 162 -10.89 23.55 -6.81
CA LYS A 162 -11.09 23.49 -5.35
C LYS A 162 -12.16 22.48 -4.93
N GLN A 163 -13.26 22.37 -5.69
CA GLN A 163 -14.32 21.40 -5.41
C GLN A 163 -13.84 19.97 -5.72
N SER A 164 -13.11 19.77 -6.82
CA SER A 164 -12.49 18.48 -7.14
C SER A 164 -11.51 18.03 -6.07
N GLN A 165 -10.67 18.94 -5.53
CA GLN A 165 -9.80 18.61 -4.40
C GLN A 165 -10.57 18.26 -3.13
N GLN A 166 -11.64 18.99 -2.82
CA GLN A 166 -12.49 18.67 -1.67
C GLN A 166 -13.09 17.26 -1.76
N LEU A 167 -13.34 16.74 -2.96
CA LEU A 167 -13.80 15.35 -3.16
C LEU A 167 -12.72 14.31 -2.81
N LEU A 168 -11.43 14.68 -2.89
CA LEU A 168 -10.31 13.82 -2.54
C LEU A 168 -10.04 13.78 -1.02
N ASN A 169 -10.46 14.82 -0.29
CA ASN A 169 -10.30 14.91 1.16
C ASN A 169 -11.06 13.81 1.91
N ASN A 170 -10.68 13.60 3.19
CA ASN A 170 -11.31 12.62 4.08
C ASN A 170 -11.40 11.21 3.48
N ASN A 171 -10.29 10.74 2.88
CA ASN A 171 -10.20 9.42 2.24
C ASN A 171 -11.32 9.18 1.21
N PHE A 172 -11.58 10.17 0.34
CA PHE A 172 -12.58 10.09 -0.72
C PHE A 172 -14.03 9.86 -0.25
N LYS A 173 -14.39 10.16 1.00
CA LYS A 173 -15.73 9.84 1.53
C LYS A 173 -16.87 10.43 0.67
N LEU A 174 -16.73 11.68 0.22
CA LEU A 174 -17.73 12.33 -0.63
C LEU A 174 -17.70 11.76 -2.06
N LEU A 175 -16.51 11.58 -2.64
CA LEU A 175 -16.37 11.01 -3.97
C LEU A 175 -16.90 9.57 -4.05
N THR A 176 -16.75 8.78 -2.99
CA THR A 176 -17.35 7.45 -2.85
C THR A 176 -18.86 7.50 -3.04
N HIS A 177 -19.54 8.50 -2.46
CA HIS A 177 -20.98 8.67 -2.67
C HIS A 177 -21.33 9.01 -4.11
N VAL A 178 -20.49 9.80 -4.79
CA VAL A 178 -20.67 10.11 -6.22
C VAL A 178 -20.54 8.84 -7.05
N PHE A 179 -19.51 8.01 -6.84
CA PHE A 179 -19.35 6.75 -7.57
C PHE A 179 -20.47 5.73 -7.29
N ILE A 180 -20.98 5.66 -6.07
CA ILE A 180 -22.06 4.73 -5.69
C ILE A 180 -23.43 5.16 -6.23
N LYS A 181 -23.72 6.47 -6.26
CA LYS A 181 -25.05 6.99 -6.60
C LYS A 181 -25.16 7.60 -8.00
N GLY A 182 -24.03 7.86 -8.65
CA GLY A 182 -23.98 8.66 -9.88
C GLY A 182 -24.21 10.14 -9.63
N VAL A 183 -23.92 10.96 -10.64
CA VAL A 183 -24.23 12.40 -10.65
C VAL A 183 -25.70 12.56 -11.01
N LYS A 184 -26.52 12.98 -10.05
CA LYS A 184 -27.99 13.05 -10.22
C LYS A 184 -28.60 11.71 -10.68
N GLY A 185 -28.01 10.58 -10.25
CA GLY A 185 -28.45 9.23 -10.65
C GLY A 185 -27.91 8.76 -12.00
N GLN A 186 -27.15 9.58 -12.72
CA GLN A 186 -26.53 9.23 -13.99
C GLN A 186 -25.04 8.92 -13.80
N TYR A 187 -24.52 7.97 -14.60
CA TYR A 187 -23.14 7.48 -14.47
C TYR A 187 -22.25 7.84 -15.66
N ILE A 188 -22.80 8.47 -16.70
CA ILE A 188 -22.07 8.80 -17.93
C ILE A 188 -20.82 9.64 -17.68
N GLN A 189 -20.87 10.60 -16.75
CA GLN A 189 -19.71 11.42 -16.38
C GLN A 189 -18.60 10.58 -15.74
N LEU A 190 -18.96 9.54 -14.97
CA LEU A 190 -17.99 8.65 -14.33
C LEU A 190 -17.37 7.69 -15.34
N VAL A 191 -18.16 7.17 -16.29
CA VAL A 191 -17.65 6.38 -17.40
C VAL A 191 -16.67 7.21 -18.24
N THR A 192 -17.05 8.44 -18.60
CA THR A 192 -16.20 9.37 -19.38
C THR A 192 -14.90 9.69 -18.62
N LEU A 193 -14.97 9.93 -17.31
CA LEU A 193 -13.81 10.12 -16.45
C LEU A 193 -12.83 8.94 -16.51
N LEU A 194 -13.33 7.71 -16.39
CA LEU A 194 -12.48 6.52 -16.41
C LEU A 194 -11.89 6.27 -17.81
N GLN A 195 -12.66 6.50 -18.86
CA GLN A 195 -12.18 6.45 -20.25
C GLN A 195 -11.08 7.46 -20.52
N GLU A 196 -11.25 8.70 -20.04
CA GLU A 196 -10.26 9.75 -20.18
C GLU A 196 -8.95 9.40 -19.47
N ILE A 197 -9.05 8.81 -18.27
CA ILE A 197 -7.88 8.29 -17.55
C ILE A 197 -7.20 7.18 -18.35
N TYR A 198 -7.97 6.27 -18.96
CA TYR A 198 -7.43 5.18 -19.77
C TYR A 198 -6.68 5.71 -21.00
N ASN A 199 -7.25 6.71 -21.69
CA ASN A 199 -6.64 7.33 -22.87
C ASN A 199 -5.35 8.07 -22.55
N ASN A 200 -5.23 8.63 -21.35
CA ASN A 200 -4.04 9.35 -20.89
C ASN A 200 -3.13 8.50 -19.98
N MET A 201 -3.29 7.17 -19.98
CA MET A 201 -2.50 6.24 -19.18
C MET A 201 -0.98 6.43 -19.34
N PRO A 202 -0.41 6.64 -20.55
CA PRO A 202 1.04 6.85 -20.67
C PRO A 202 1.57 7.98 -19.80
N ARG A 203 0.85 9.12 -19.76
CA ARG A 203 1.24 10.24 -18.90
C ARG A 203 1.11 9.91 -17.42
N LEU A 204 0.03 9.23 -17.04
CA LEU A 204 -0.17 8.79 -15.66
C LEU A 204 0.97 7.86 -15.20
N ILE A 205 1.42 6.94 -16.04
CA ILE A 205 2.51 6.02 -15.71
C ILE A 205 3.83 6.78 -15.55
N GLU A 206 4.13 7.76 -16.40
CA GLU A 206 5.28 8.66 -16.20
C GLU A 206 5.22 9.34 -14.82
N LEU A 207 4.08 9.93 -14.49
CA LEU A 207 3.88 10.60 -13.19
C LEU A 207 4.02 9.64 -12.01
N LEU A 208 3.47 8.42 -12.10
CA LEU A 208 3.56 7.42 -11.03
C LEU A 208 4.97 6.84 -10.87
N ARG A 209 5.80 6.86 -11.92
CA ARG A 209 7.22 6.51 -11.82
C ARG A 209 8.02 7.57 -11.08
N GLU A 210 7.69 8.84 -11.28
CA GLU A 210 8.32 9.95 -10.56
C GLU A 210 7.79 10.06 -9.11
N GLU A 211 6.51 9.71 -8.90
CA GLU A 211 5.79 9.82 -7.64
C GLU A 211 5.30 8.44 -7.14
N GLU A 212 6.19 7.45 -6.99
CA GLU A 212 5.82 6.06 -6.62
C GLU A 212 4.91 5.97 -5.37
N HIS A 213 5.11 6.88 -4.41
CA HIS A 213 4.31 6.99 -3.19
C HIS A 213 2.81 7.29 -3.46
N GLN A 214 2.48 7.86 -4.63
CA GLN A 214 1.12 8.17 -5.05
C GLN A 214 0.40 6.97 -5.69
N ILE A 215 1.08 5.84 -5.94
CA ILE A 215 0.43 4.63 -6.49
C ILE A 215 -0.70 4.19 -5.56
N GLY A 216 -0.46 4.12 -4.25
CA GLY A 216 -1.50 3.73 -3.28
C GLY A 216 -2.70 4.69 -3.26
N PHE A 217 -2.45 5.99 -3.39
CA PHE A 217 -3.49 7.01 -3.54
C PHE A 217 -4.31 6.78 -4.81
N PHE A 218 -3.65 6.63 -5.96
CA PHE A 218 -4.31 6.50 -7.24
C PHE A 218 -5.10 5.19 -7.36
N VAL A 219 -4.55 4.08 -6.88
CA VAL A 219 -5.27 2.80 -6.84
C VAL A 219 -6.48 2.88 -5.90
N SER A 220 -6.38 3.63 -4.78
CA SER A 220 -7.52 3.89 -3.90
C SER A 220 -8.59 4.79 -4.53
N PHE A 221 -8.19 5.69 -5.42
CA PHE A 221 -9.11 6.44 -6.27
C PHE A 221 -9.81 5.54 -7.29
N LEU A 222 -9.09 4.65 -7.99
CA LEU A 222 -9.69 3.68 -8.91
C LEU A 222 -10.64 2.71 -8.18
N LYS A 223 -10.31 2.31 -6.95
CA LYS A 223 -11.18 1.49 -6.08
C LYS A 223 -12.58 2.09 -5.87
N LEU A 224 -12.77 3.39 -6.07
CA LEU A 224 -14.12 3.98 -5.95
C LEU A 224 -15.06 3.45 -7.03
N SER A 225 -14.54 3.20 -8.23
CA SER A 225 -15.32 2.70 -9.37
C SER A 225 -15.88 1.30 -9.13
N ILE A 226 -15.14 0.41 -8.46
CA ILE A 226 -15.59 -0.98 -8.27
C ILE A 226 -16.76 -1.09 -7.27
N PHE A 227 -16.99 -0.07 -6.45
CA PHE A 227 -18.16 -0.01 -5.57
C PHE A 227 -19.40 0.60 -6.23
N SER A 228 -19.31 1.04 -7.49
CA SER A 228 -20.46 1.60 -8.19
C SER A 228 -21.60 0.59 -8.31
N LYS A 229 -22.82 1.10 -8.38
CA LYS A 229 -24.01 0.29 -8.71
C LYS A 229 -24.14 0.08 -10.22
N ASP A 230 -23.48 0.93 -11.00
CA ASP A 230 -23.49 0.86 -12.45
C ASP A 230 -22.41 -0.12 -12.95
N GLN A 231 -22.82 -1.05 -13.80
CA GLN A 231 -21.94 -2.13 -14.26
C GLN A 231 -20.83 -1.61 -15.17
N GLU A 232 -21.12 -0.59 -15.98
CA GLU A 232 -20.16 -0.02 -16.92
C GLU A 232 -19.04 0.73 -16.18
N VAL A 233 -19.39 1.47 -15.13
CA VAL A 233 -18.41 2.11 -14.24
C VAL A 233 -17.50 1.07 -13.58
N VAL A 234 -18.05 -0.03 -13.07
CA VAL A 234 -17.25 -1.11 -12.46
C VAL A 234 -16.35 -1.77 -13.52
N HIS A 235 -16.88 -2.04 -14.71
CA HIS A 235 -16.12 -2.65 -15.80
C HIS A 235 -14.90 -1.78 -16.20
N TRP A 236 -15.10 -0.47 -16.41
CA TRP A 236 -13.99 0.45 -16.67
C TRP A 236 -13.00 0.53 -15.52
N GLY A 237 -13.50 0.50 -14.28
CA GLY A 237 -12.70 0.42 -13.07
C GLY A 237 -11.75 -0.78 -13.05
N LEU A 238 -12.29 -1.98 -13.29
CA LEU A 238 -11.52 -3.22 -13.36
C LEU A 238 -10.53 -3.21 -14.52
N ARG A 239 -10.95 -2.70 -15.70
CA ARG A 239 -10.08 -2.56 -16.87
C ARG A 239 -8.88 -1.65 -16.59
N LEU A 240 -9.11 -0.51 -15.93
CA LEU A 240 -8.04 0.41 -15.51
C LEU A 240 -7.11 -0.23 -14.48
N LEU A 241 -7.65 -0.94 -13.48
CA LEU A 241 -6.82 -1.65 -12.49
C LEU A 241 -5.92 -2.69 -13.17
N GLY A 242 -6.46 -3.50 -14.07
CA GLY A 242 -5.68 -4.50 -14.81
C GLY A 242 -4.61 -3.86 -15.70
N LYS A 243 -4.96 -2.80 -16.44
CA LYS A 243 -4.02 -2.07 -17.30
C LYS A 243 -2.91 -1.39 -16.49
N LEU A 244 -3.28 -0.73 -15.39
CA LEU A 244 -2.33 -0.11 -14.47
C LEU A 244 -1.35 -1.14 -13.89
N ALA A 245 -1.85 -2.30 -13.45
CA ALA A 245 -0.99 -3.38 -12.95
C ALA A 245 0.00 -3.86 -14.01
N TYR A 246 -0.48 -4.10 -15.24
CA TYR A 246 0.37 -4.48 -16.36
C TYR A 246 1.46 -3.44 -16.64
N ASP A 247 1.11 -2.15 -16.69
CA ASP A 247 2.07 -1.08 -16.95
C ASP A 247 3.07 -0.89 -15.81
N LEU A 248 2.62 -0.95 -14.54
CA LEU A 248 3.52 -0.86 -13.38
C LEU A 248 4.48 -2.05 -13.30
N ALA A 249 4.09 -3.23 -13.77
CA ALA A 249 4.97 -4.40 -13.83
C ALA A 249 6.16 -4.18 -14.78
N GLN A 250 6.00 -3.41 -15.85
CA GLN A 250 7.08 -3.08 -16.77
C GLN A 250 8.16 -2.17 -16.16
N TYR A 251 7.87 -1.54 -15.02
CA TYR A 251 8.77 -0.61 -14.34
C TYR A 251 9.13 -1.06 -12.92
N ASP A 252 8.91 -2.34 -12.57
CA ASP A 252 9.15 -2.91 -11.23
C ASP A 252 8.35 -2.24 -10.09
N LEU A 253 7.26 -1.55 -10.42
CA LEU A 253 6.41 -0.84 -9.45
C LEU A 253 5.16 -1.62 -9.03
N LEU A 254 4.97 -2.83 -9.58
CA LEU A 254 3.79 -3.67 -9.30
C LEU A 254 3.63 -3.97 -7.81
N PHE A 255 4.72 -4.07 -7.06
CA PHE A 255 4.70 -4.33 -5.62
C PHE A 255 3.80 -3.36 -4.84
N HIS A 256 3.80 -2.07 -5.19
CA HIS A 256 2.98 -1.06 -4.50
C HIS A 256 1.48 -1.33 -4.67
N MET A 257 1.06 -1.70 -5.89
CA MET A 257 -0.32 -2.07 -6.17
C MET A 257 -0.69 -3.41 -5.52
N PHE A 258 0.25 -4.35 -5.48
CA PHE A 258 0.08 -5.63 -4.81
C PHE A 258 -0.10 -5.48 -3.29
N GLN A 259 0.64 -4.58 -2.63
CA GLN A 259 0.41 -4.24 -1.21
C GLN A 259 -0.98 -3.67 -0.96
N TRP A 260 -1.50 -2.84 -1.87
CA TRP A 260 -2.88 -2.39 -1.81
C TRP A 260 -3.87 -3.56 -1.93
N LEU A 261 -3.61 -4.52 -2.83
CA LEU A 261 -4.46 -5.69 -3.02
C LEU A 261 -4.60 -6.47 -1.71
N LEU A 262 -3.49 -6.79 -1.04
CA LEU A 262 -3.51 -7.56 0.21
C LEU A 262 -4.14 -6.81 1.39
N SER A 263 -3.93 -5.51 1.48
CA SER A 263 -4.44 -4.70 2.60
C SER A 263 -5.94 -4.45 2.51
N SER A 264 -6.46 -4.07 1.34
CA SER A 264 -7.86 -3.71 1.18
C SER A 264 -8.47 -3.93 -0.21
N GLY A 265 -7.66 -4.22 -1.22
CA GLY A 265 -8.13 -4.42 -2.59
C GLY A 265 -8.89 -5.73 -2.75
N LEU A 266 -8.36 -6.84 -2.22
CA LEU A 266 -8.93 -8.18 -2.37
C LEU A 266 -10.33 -8.25 -1.78
N SER A 267 -10.54 -7.74 -0.55
CA SER A 267 -11.87 -7.67 0.05
C SER A 267 -12.85 -6.86 -0.81
N SER A 268 -12.39 -5.78 -1.44
CA SER A 268 -13.21 -4.91 -2.28
C SER A 268 -13.61 -5.61 -3.58
N LEU A 269 -12.68 -6.33 -4.23
CA LEU A 269 -12.97 -7.13 -5.41
C LEU A 269 -13.97 -8.25 -5.08
N ILE A 270 -13.77 -8.98 -3.98
CA ILE A 270 -14.67 -10.07 -3.58
C ILE A 270 -16.09 -9.55 -3.28
N ILE A 271 -16.22 -8.43 -2.56
CA ILE A 271 -17.53 -7.78 -2.32
C ILE A 271 -18.17 -7.36 -3.65
N THR A 272 -17.38 -6.84 -4.59
CA THR A 272 -17.86 -6.46 -5.93
C THR A 272 -18.39 -7.69 -6.68
N LEU A 273 -17.65 -8.80 -6.69
CA LEU A 273 -18.06 -10.05 -7.32
C LEU A 273 -19.34 -10.63 -6.72
N GLN A 274 -19.51 -10.53 -5.41
CA GLN A 274 -20.73 -10.96 -4.73
C GLN A 274 -21.95 -10.14 -5.16
N ARG A 275 -21.77 -8.82 -5.35
CA ARG A 275 -22.85 -7.91 -5.76
C ARG A 275 -23.14 -7.97 -7.26
N GLN A 276 -22.11 -8.20 -8.08
CA GLN A 276 -22.18 -8.17 -9.54
C GLN A 276 -21.47 -9.41 -10.15
N PRO A 277 -22.05 -10.61 -10.01
CA PRO A 277 -21.52 -11.87 -10.53
C PRO A 277 -21.07 -11.88 -12.00
N GLN A 278 -21.77 -11.13 -12.84
CA GLN A 278 -21.54 -11.02 -14.28
C GLN A 278 -20.19 -10.37 -14.61
N LEU A 279 -19.55 -9.70 -13.65
CA LEU A 279 -18.23 -9.09 -13.82
C LEU A 279 -17.09 -10.01 -13.39
N ALA A 280 -17.34 -11.32 -13.25
CA ALA A 280 -16.34 -12.31 -12.84
C ALA A 280 -15.10 -12.31 -13.73
N GLU A 281 -15.28 -12.29 -15.05
CA GLU A 281 -14.17 -12.34 -16.01
C GLU A 281 -13.32 -11.06 -16.03
N PRO A 282 -13.90 -9.83 -16.13
CA PRO A 282 -13.12 -8.60 -15.98
C PRO A 282 -12.38 -8.51 -14.64
N LEU A 283 -13.02 -9.00 -13.56
CA LEU A 283 -12.42 -9.00 -12.23
C LEU A 283 -11.28 -9.99 -12.13
N ALA A 284 -11.45 -11.21 -12.64
CA ALA A 284 -10.41 -12.22 -12.69
C ALA A 284 -9.22 -11.73 -13.51
N THR A 285 -9.47 -11.04 -14.62
CA THR A 285 -8.41 -10.41 -15.43
C THR A 285 -7.63 -9.40 -14.60
N ALA A 286 -8.30 -8.44 -13.95
CA ALA A 286 -7.64 -7.44 -13.12
C ALA A 286 -6.89 -8.07 -11.94
N LEU A 287 -7.50 -9.05 -11.26
CA LEU A 287 -6.91 -9.77 -10.15
C LEU A 287 -5.64 -10.51 -10.57
N THR A 288 -5.66 -11.22 -11.70
CA THR A 288 -4.51 -11.97 -12.22
C THR A 288 -3.36 -11.03 -12.57
N GLN A 289 -3.63 -9.88 -13.20
CA GLN A 289 -2.60 -8.89 -13.52
C GLN A 289 -1.92 -8.34 -12.25
N ILE A 290 -2.69 -8.09 -11.18
CA ILE A 290 -2.11 -7.60 -9.91
C ILE A 290 -1.40 -8.74 -9.16
N ALA A 291 -2.00 -9.93 -9.13
CA ALA A 291 -1.51 -11.10 -8.42
C ALA A 291 -0.28 -11.73 -9.10
N TYR A 292 0.05 -11.33 -10.33
CA TYR A 292 1.27 -11.74 -11.04
C TYR A 292 2.54 -11.56 -10.18
N TYR A 293 2.54 -10.60 -9.26
CA TYR A 293 3.63 -10.42 -8.30
C TYR A 293 3.84 -11.65 -7.39
N ASP A 294 2.77 -12.15 -6.76
CA ASP A 294 2.79 -13.36 -5.92
C ASP A 294 1.37 -13.93 -5.76
N TYR A 295 1.03 -14.90 -6.61
CA TYR A 295 -0.24 -15.61 -6.55
C TYR A 295 -0.43 -16.38 -5.24
N SER A 296 0.65 -16.94 -4.69
CA SER A 296 0.60 -17.79 -3.51
C SER A 296 0.09 -17.01 -2.30
N GLN A 297 0.55 -15.76 -2.15
CA GLN A 297 0.14 -14.90 -1.06
C GLN A 297 -1.32 -14.42 -1.21
N VAL A 298 -1.80 -14.21 -2.44
CA VAL A 298 -3.19 -13.84 -2.71
C VAL A 298 -4.13 -15.00 -2.36
N PHE A 299 -3.91 -16.18 -2.94
CA PHE A 299 -4.76 -17.34 -2.70
C PHE A 299 -4.56 -17.97 -1.32
N GLY A 300 -3.46 -17.66 -0.64
CA GLY A 300 -3.23 -17.99 0.77
C GLY A 300 -4.13 -17.22 1.75
N GLN A 301 -4.82 -16.15 1.33
CA GLN A 301 -5.78 -15.42 2.17
C GLN A 301 -7.11 -16.19 2.31
N GLN A 302 -7.08 -17.33 3.00
CA GLN A 302 -8.20 -18.28 3.12
C GLN A 302 -9.54 -17.62 3.44
N LYS A 303 -9.57 -16.64 4.34
CA LYS A 303 -10.77 -15.90 4.76
C LYS A 303 -11.60 -15.31 3.62
N TYR A 304 -11.01 -15.03 2.45
CA TYR A 304 -11.72 -14.48 1.30
C TYR A 304 -12.25 -15.54 0.33
N PHE A 305 -11.75 -16.77 0.45
CA PHE A 305 -12.05 -17.89 -0.44
C PHE A 305 -12.77 -19.05 0.28
N GLU A 306 -13.19 -18.85 1.54
CA GLU A 306 -14.01 -19.81 2.29
C GLU A 306 -15.32 -20.16 1.58
N ASN A 307 -15.86 -19.25 0.76
CA ASN A 307 -17.01 -19.54 -0.07
C ASN A 307 -16.57 -20.23 -1.38
N PRO A 308 -16.84 -21.55 -1.54
CA PRO A 308 -16.36 -22.31 -2.69
C PRO A 308 -16.95 -21.80 -4.01
N LYS A 309 -18.14 -21.16 -3.99
CA LYS A 309 -18.72 -20.58 -5.22
C LYS A 309 -17.93 -19.38 -5.71
N ILE A 310 -17.38 -18.57 -4.80
CA ILE A 310 -16.56 -17.40 -5.15
C ILE A 310 -15.22 -17.87 -5.71
N LEU A 311 -14.57 -18.79 -5.00
CA LEU A 311 -13.31 -19.38 -5.46
C LEU A 311 -13.49 -20.05 -6.83
N TYR A 312 -14.51 -20.89 -7.00
CA TYR A 312 -14.80 -21.54 -8.27
C TYR A 312 -15.02 -20.54 -9.40
N ARG A 313 -15.78 -19.46 -9.18
CA ARG A 313 -16.00 -18.43 -10.21
C ARG A 313 -14.72 -17.73 -10.62
N ILE A 314 -13.86 -17.39 -9.66
CA ILE A 314 -12.58 -16.76 -9.94
C ILE A 314 -11.68 -17.73 -10.70
N LEU A 315 -11.50 -18.96 -10.21
CA LEU A 315 -10.65 -19.96 -10.85
C LEU A 315 -11.15 -20.35 -12.24
N TRP A 316 -12.46 -20.50 -12.42
CA TRP A 316 -13.08 -20.77 -13.72
C TRP A 316 -12.82 -19.61 -14.70
N SER A 317 -13.02 -18.38 -14.24
CA SER A 317 -12.77 -17.19 -15.07
C SER A 317 -11.28 -17.04 -15.41
N ILE A 318 -10.39 -17.44 -14.49
CA ILE A 318 -8.95 -17.49 -14.76
C ILE A 318 -8.65 -18.58 -15.79
N ALA A 319 -9.18 -19.80 -15.64
CA ALA A 319 -8.97 -20.90 -16.58
C ALA A 319 -9.43 -20.52 -18.00
N SER A 320 -10.61 -19.89 -18.12
CA SER A 320 -11.13 -19.44 -19.41
C SER A 320 -10.25 -18.38 -20.09
N LEU A 321 -9.47 -17.59 -19.34
CA LEU A 321 -8.52 -16.63 -19.92
C LEU A 321 -7.30 -17.31 -20.57
N PHE A 322 -7.01 -18.56 -20.21
CA PHE A 322 -5.85 -19.31 -20.69
C PHE A 322 -6.20 -20.42 -21.70
N GLU A 323 -7.46 -20.49 -22.16
CA GLU A 323 -7.95 -21.56 -23.05
C GLU A 323 -7.65 -22.99 -22.55
N LEU A 324 -7.60 -23.16 -21.22
CA LEU A 324 -7.52 -24.46 -20.52
C LEU A 324 -8.92 -25.01 -20.27
#